data_AF-A0A365Y1M3-F1
#
_entry.id   AF-A0A365Y1M3-F1
#
_cell.length_a   1.000
_cell.length_b   1.000
_cell.length_c   1.000
_cell.angle_alpha   90.00
_cell.angle_beta   90.00
_cell.angle_gamma   90.00
#
_symmetry.space_group_name_H-M   'P 1'
#
loop_
_entity.id
_entity.type
_entity.pdbx_description
1 polymer ?
#
loop_
_entity_poly.entity_id
_entity_poly.type
_entity_poly.pdbx_seq_one_letter_code
_entity_poly.pdbx_strand_id
1 'polypeptide(L)'
;MKHLIILFTLMIFAAVVNATPRPVPEEDKEKALLVLQTKCNVCHIRNNPFRIFNSRNMERNASAIYTQVFVKGRMPKGDDIKLTEVEKETLKKWVAGNI
;
A
#
# COMPACT_ATOMS: atom_id res chain seq x y z
N MET A 1 37.99 -39.21 3.69
CA MET A 1 37.88 -37.74 3.64
C MET A 1 36.91 -37.27 2.54
N LYS A 2 35.70 -37.84 2.45
CA LYS A 2 34.64 -37.39 1.52
C LYS A 2 33.29 -37.18 2.21
N HIS A 3 33.13 -37.69 3.43
CA HIS A 3 31.91 -37.56 4.22
C HIS A 3 31.91 -36.36 5.20
N LEU A 4 33.05 -35.66 5.33
CA LEU A 4 33.17 -34.50 6.24
C LEU A 4 32.73 -33.17 5.59
N ILE A 5 32.42 -33.16 4.29
CA ILE A 5 31.98 -31.96 3.55
C ILE A 5 30.44 -31.94 3.37
N ILE A 6 29.74 -33.04 3.71
CA ILE A 6 28.28 -33.15 3.52
C ILE A 6 27.49 -32.70 4.76
N LEU A 7 28.15 -32.42 5.88
CA LEU A 7 27.48 -31.97 7.12
C LEU A 7 27.51 -30.46 7.36
N PHE A 8 28.08 -29.67 6.44
CA PHE A 8 28.17 -28.20 6.58
C PHE A 8 27.33 -27.44 5.55
N THR A 9 26.48 -28.12 4.79
CA THR A 9 25.52 -27.49 3.84
C THR A 9 24.08 -27.47 4.36
N LEU A 10 23.81 -27.97 5.57
CA LEU A 10 22.46 -28.04 6.14
C LEU A 10 22.15 -26.96 7.19
N MET A 11 22.95 -25.88 7.27
CA MET A 11 22.80 -24.81 8.28
C MET A 11 22.78 -23.39 7.70
N ILE A 12 22.28 -23.17 6.48
CA ILE A 12 22.11 -21.79 5.94
C ILE A 12 20.71 -21.53 5.34
N PHE A 13 19.78 -22.49 5.37
CA PHE A 13 18.46 -22.33 4.74
C PHE A 13 17.27 -22.04 5.68
N ALA A 14 17.50 -21.71 6.97
CA ALA A 14 16.40 -21.49 7.91
C ALA A 14 16.12 -20.02 8.27
N ALA A 15 16.98 -19.07 7.89
CA ALA A 15 16.88 -17.69 8.40
C ALA A 15 16.20 -16.68 7.46
N VAL A 16 15.87 -17.02 6.22
CA VAL A 16 15.36 -16.06 5.22
C VAL A 16 13.82 -15.99 5.16
N VAL A 17 13.09 -16.79 5.93
CA VAL A 17 11.65 -17.02 5.70
C VAL A 17 10.70 -15.95 6.29
N ASN A 18 11.19 -15.06 7.17
CA ASN A 18 10.29 -14.23 8.01
C ASN A 18 10.25 -12.73 7.68
N ALA A 19 10.71 -12.32 6.49
CA ALA A 19 10.58 -10.92 6.04
C ALA A 19 9.50 -10.74 4.96
N THR A 20 8.44 -11.57 4.96
CA THR A 20 7.26 -11.25 4.16
C THR A 20 6.55 -10.05 4.80
N PRO A 21 6.21 -9.01 4.01
CA PRO A 21 5.39 -7.92 4.53
C PRO A 21 4.14 -8.51 5.18
N ARG A 22 3.89 -8.15 6.44
CA ARG A 22 2.69 -8.61 7.14
C ARG A 22 1.49 -8.13 6.31
N PRO A 23 0.59 -9.03 5.87
CA PRO A 23 -0.58 -8.61 5.14
C PRO A 23 -1.37 -7.64 6.02
N VAL A 24 -1.66 -6.46 5.48
CA VAL A 24 -2.54 -5.49 6.13
C VAL A 24 -3.88 -6.18 6.37
N PRO A 25 -4.51 -6.04 7.55
CA PRO A 25 -5.83 -6.61 7.80
C PRO A 25 -6.81 -6.24 6.68
N GLU A 26 -7.61 -7.21 6.21
CA GLU A 26 -8.51 -6.97 5.06
C GLU A 26 -9.48 -5.81 5.32
N GLU A 27 -9.92 -5.63 6.57
CA GLU A 27 -10.73 -4.48 6.98
C GLU A 27 -10.04 -3.12 6.74
N ASP A 28 -8.73 -3.01 7.01
CA ASP A 28 -7.97 -1.78 6.77
C ASP A 28 -7.85 -1.50 5.26
N LYS A 29 -7.74 -2.56 4.43
CA LYS A 29 -7.72 -2.45 2.97
C LYS A 29 -9.07 -2.00 2.42
N GLU A 30 -10.18 -2.55 2.88
CA GLU A 30 -11.53 -2.16 2.46
C GLU A 30 -11.83 -0.70 2.83
N LYS A 31 -11.49 -0.28 4.05
CA LYS A 31 -11.65 1.12 4.49
C LYS A 31 -10.82 2.08 3.64
N ALA A 32 -9.56 1.73 3.36
CA ALA A 32 -8.71 2.55 2.49
C ALA A 32 -9.24 2.61 1.06
N LEU A 33 -9.76 1.49 0.53
CA LEU A 33 -10.37 1.44 -0.80
C LEU A 33 -11.58 2.39 -0.89
N LEU A 34 -12.43 2.41 0.14
CA LEU A 34 -13.58 3.30 0.21
C LEU A 34 -13.14 4.78 0.19
N VAL A 35 -12.08 5.14 0.93
CA VAL A 35 -11.51 6.49 0.89
C VAL A 35 -11.01 6.84 -0.52
N LEU A 36 -10.26 5.95 -1.17
CA LEU A 36 -9.77 6.17 -2.53
C LEU A 36 -10.92 6.37 -3.54
N GLN A 37 -11.98 5.56 -3.41
CA GLN A 37 -13.14 5.65 -4.30
C GLN A 37 -13.96 6.92 -4.08
N THR A 38 -14.16 7.34 -2.83
CA THR A 38 -15.02 8.48 -2.51
C THR A 38 -14.31 9.83 -2.55
N LYS A 39 -12.98 9.85 -2.36
CA LYS A 39 -12.19 11.10 -2.26
C LYS A 39 -11.23 11.32 -3.41
N CYS A 40 -10.69 10.27 -4.01
CA CYS A 40 -9.72 10.39 -5.10
C CYS A 40 -10.37 10.14 -6.47
N ASN A 41 -11.18 9.08 -6.59
CA ASN A 41 -11.77 8.71 -7.88
C ASN A 41 -12.76 9.73 -8.41
N VAL A 42 -13.42 10.53 -7.56
CA VAL A 42 -14.31 11.61 -8.00
C VAL A 42 -13.62 12.53 -9.01
N CYS A 43 -12.36 12.87 -8.78
CA CYS A 43 -11.56 13.65 -9.72
C CYS A 43 -10.93 12.78 -10.82
N HIS A 44 -10.41 11.59 -10.48
CA HIS A 44 -9.74 10.73 -11.47
C HIS A 44 -10.67 10.23 -12.58
N ILE A 45 -11.95 9.98 -12.29
CA ILE A 45 -12.94 9.59 -13.29
C ILE A 45 -13.01 10.62 -14.43
N ARG A 46 -12.95 11.91 -14.11
CA ARG A 46 -13.05 13.00 -15.10
C ARG A 46 -11.69 13.42 -15.65
N ASN A 47 -10.67 13.51 -14.79
CA ASN A 47 -9.44 14.25 -15.10
C ASN A 47 -8.20 13.35 -15.27
N ASN A 48 -8.25 12.09 -14.82
CA ASN A 48 -7.14 11.14 -14.96
C ASN A 48 -7.64 9.68 -14.92
N PRO A 49 -8.37 9.22 -15.95
CA PRO A 49 -9.05 7.93 -15.92
C PRO A 49 -8.07 6.74 -15.81
N PHE A 50 -6.81 6.92 -16.19
CA PHE A 50 -5.75 5.92 -16.04
C PHE A 50 -5.33 5.67 -14.58
N ARG A 51 -5.78 6.52 -13.64
CA ARG A 51 -5.48 6.42 -12.20
C ARG A 51 -6.72 6.18 -11.34
N ILE A 52 -7.79 5.63 -11.89
CA ILE A 52 -8.94 5.19 -11.10
C ILE A 52 -8.53 4.00 -10.22
N PHE A 53 -8.69 4.15 -8.91
CA PHE A 53 -8.32 3.13 -7.93
C PHE A 53 -9.44 2.10 -7.73
N ASN A 54 -9.05 0.83 -7.59
CA ASN A 54 -9.91 -0.31 -7.28
C ASN A 54 -9.11 -1.37 -6.50
N SER A 55 -9.80 -2.38 -5.96
CA SER A 55 -9.17 -3.45 -5.16
C SER A 55 -8.02 -4.17 -5.87
N ARG A 56 -8.06 -4.27 -7.20
CA ARG A 56 -7.02 -4.95 -8.00
C ARG A 56 -5.77 -4.11 -8.24
N ASN A 57 -5.83 -2.79 -8.02
CA ASN A 57 -4.74 -1.89 -8.35
C ASN A 57 -4.29 -0.97 -7.22
N MET A 58 -4.99 -0.93 -6.08
CA MET A 58 -4.64 -0.01 -5.01
C MET A 58 -3.24 -0.27 -4.48
N GLU A 59 -2.88 -1.52 -4.20
CA GLU A 59 -1.58 -1.90 -3.63
C GLU A 59 -0.42 -1.49 -4.53
N ARG A 60 -0.47 -1.79 -5.84
CA ARG A 60 0.56 -1.35 -6.82
C ARG A 60 0.69 0.18 -6.96
N ASN A 61 -0.30 0.94 -6.46
CA ASN A 61 -0.29 2.39 -6.47
C ASN A 61 0.03 3.00 -5.09
N ALA A 62 0.22 2.20 -4.03
CA ALA A 62 0.38 2.69 -2.66
C ALA A 62 1.53 3.71 -2.53
N SER A 63 2.68 3.43 -3.14
CA SER A 63 3.84 4.36 -3.12
C SER A 63 3.53 5.71 -3.81
N ALA A 64 2.82 5.68 -4.92
CA ALA A 64 2.39 6.89 -5.62
C ALA A 64 1.34 7.66 -4.80
N ILE A 65 0.39 6.96 -4.18
CA ILE A 65 -0.62 7.56 -3.28
C ILE A 65 0.09 8.23 -2.11
N TYR A 66 1.03 7.53 -1.46
CA TYR A 66 1.79 8.07 -0.33
C TYR A 66 2.48 9.38 -0.70
N THR A 67 3.17 9.38 -1.85
CA THR A 67 3.88 10.55 -2.36
C THR A 67 2.95 11.72 -2.64
N GLN A 68 1.81 11.48 -3.30
CA GLN A 68 0.91 12.58 -3.70
C GLN A 68 0.11 13.14 -2.53
N VAL A 69 -0.34 12.29 -1.60
CA VAL A 69 -1.22 12.68 -0.50
C VAL A 69 -0.42 13.19 0.70
N PHE A 70 0.62 12.46 1.14
CA PHE A 70 1.27 12.76 2.42
C PHE A 70 2.60 13.49 2.28
N VAL A 71 3.34 13.27 1.18
CA VAL A 71 4.62 13.97 0.96
C VAL A 71 4.40 15.30 0.25
N LYS A 72 3.68 15.29 -0.86
CA LYS A 72 3.47 16.48 -1.70
C LYS A 72 2.22 17.27 -1.32
N GLY A 73 1.25 16.67 -0.62
CA GLY A 73 -0.01 17.33 -0.26
C GLY A 73 -0.83 17.83 -1.47
N ARG A 74 -0.69 17.19 -2.63
CA ARG A 74 -1.34 17.61 -3.90
C ARG A 74 -2.68 16.94 -4.13
N MET A 75 -3.06 15.98 -3.29
CA MET A 75 -4.26 15.17 -3.40
C MET A 75 -4.97 15.04 -2.04
N PRO A 76 -6.31 15.05 -1.99
CA PRO A 76 -7.23 15.25 -3.13
C PRO A 76 -7.09 16.65 -3.76
N LYS A 77 -7.49 16.79 -5.03
CA LYS A 77 -7.31 18.04 -5.80
C LYS A 77 -8.49 18.98 -5.59
N GLY A 78 -8.20 20.26 -5.35
CA GLY A 78 -9.20 21.31 -5.13
C GLY A 78 -9.61 21.41 -3.66
N ASP A 79 -10.52 22.34 -3.36
CA ASP A 79 -10.93 22.66 -1.99
C ASP A 79 -12.25 22.00 -1.56
N ASP A 80 -13.00 21.42 -2.49
CA ASP A 80 -14.33 20.86 -2.20
C ASP A 80 -14.26 19.47 -1.56
N ILE A 81 -13.29 18.64 -1.96
CA ILE A 81 -13.14 17.26 -1.50
C ILE A 81 -11.90 17.17 -0.63
N LYS A 82 -12.10 16.98 0.68
CA LYS A 82 -11.02 16.83 1.65
C LYS A 82 -11.10 15.47 2.34
N LEU A 83 -9.94 14.99 2.75
CA LEU A 83 -9.84 13.90 3.71
C LEU A 83 -10.15 14.46 5.09
N THR A 84 -11.02 13.79 5.84
CA THR A 84 -11.10 13.97 7.28
C THR A 84 -9.84 13.40 7.94
N GLU A 85 -9.56 13.76 9.19
CA GLU A 85 -8.40 13.18 9.90
C GLU A 85 -8.49 11.65 10.01
N VAL A 86 -9.69 11.10 10.25
CA VAL A 86 -9.92 9.65 10.28
C VAL A 86 -9.62 9.00 8.93
N GLU A 87 -10.07 9.61 7.83
CA GLU A 87 -9.80 9.11 6.47
C GLU A 87 -8.30 9.19 6.14
N LYS A 88 -7.65 10.27 6.57
CA LYS A 88 -6.21 10.49 6.39
C LYS A 88 -5.40 9.45 7.16
N GLU A 89 -5.74 9.17 8.41
CA GLU A 89 -5.10 8.14 9.24
C GLU A 89 -5.33 6.74 8.67
N THR A 90 -6.57 6.43 8.27
CA THR A 90 -6.94 5.17 7.62
C THR A 90 -6.07 4.95 6.39
N LEU A 91 -5.99 5.95 5.50
CA LEU A 91 -5.21 5.85 4.28
C LEU A 91 -3.71 5.79 4.56
N LYS A 92 -3.22 6.52 5.58
CA LYS A 92 -1.81 6.52 5.99
C LYS A 92 -1.37 5.17 6.53
N LYS A 93 -2.18 4.57 7.40
CA LYS A 93 -1.94 3.24 7.97
C LYS A 93 -1.87 2.20 6.86
N TRP A 94 -2.84 2.23 5.93
CA TRP A 94 -2.87 1.29 4.81
C TRP A 94 -1.66 1.47 3.88
N VAL A 95 -1.33 2.69 3.43
CA VAL A 95 -0.14 2.86 2.56
C VAL A 95 1.15 2.44 3.25
N ALA A 96 1.31 2.69 4.55
CA ALA A 96 2.51 2.30 5.29
C ALA A 96 2.74 0.78 5.33
N GLY A 97 1.67 -0.02 5.24
CA GLY A 97 1.76 -1.49 5.14
C GLY A 97 1.92 -2.02 3.70
N ASN A 98 1.94 -1.13 2.69
CA ASN A 98 1.95 -1.49 1.27
C ASN A 98 3.04 -0.74 0.46
N ILE A 99 4.00 -0.09 1.12
CA ILE A 99 5.15 0.59 0.49
C ILE A 99 6.47 0.00 0.93
#